data_AF-A0A1H4TKK3-F1
#
_entry.id   AF-A0A1H4TKK3-F1
#
_cell.length_a   1.000
_cell.length_b   1.000
_cell.length_c   1.000
_cell.angle_alpha   90.00
_cell.angle_beta   90.00
_cell.angle_gamma   90.00
#
_symmetry.space_group_name_H-M   'P 1'
#
loop_
_entity.id
_entity.type
_entity.pdbx_description
1 polymer ?
#
loop_
_entity_poly.entity_id
_entity_poly.type
_entity_poly.pdbx_seq_one_letter_code
_entity_poly.pdbx_strand_id
1 'polypeptide(L)'
;MKLTTKILEYLKIDKRLILLYKKEIDIPIVDDSFEPFTDEWFEHPPMLVPLFVDYDLPLLNGLIVYPFSEKKNSLGSFYLESDQIIEKARTIDQFVTSMIVEMIVAAGGMQPEIEEFCENLGYNKRKEVNDFVEKYGNIPKYFGELIFFTNELPLYYCKDIESYKGDYLSSKGLLNFSVLEKSNPYELYDQSLLSNLDDIPKWLDGSYDSKVLFNSYMEIGDLEKAWYVLNSKDLDVQDIAKGLMKMKSVTENRIFNLIADNWLLGYNTKY
;
A
#
# COMPACT_ATOMS: atom_id res chain seq x y z
N MET A 1 -16.83 -4.43 2.40
CA MET A 1 -17.25 -4.04 1.02
C MET A 1 -17.71 -2.58 0.85
N LYS A 2 -18.83 -2.11 1.45
CA LYS A 2 -19.41 -0.78 1.10
C LYS A 2 -18.52 0.43 1.41
N LEU A 3 -17.68 0.39 2.44
CA LEU A 3 -16.83 1.54 2.80
C LEU A 3 -15.54 1.58 1.97
N THR A 4 -14.88 0.45 1.72
CA THR A 4 -13.73 0.37 0.80
C THR A 4 -14.05 0.98 -0.56
N THR A 5 -15.16 0.61 -1.20
CA THR A 5 -15.57 1.22 -2.48
C THR A 5 -15.77 2.73 -2.37
N LYS A 6 -16.38 3.23 -1.28
CA LYS A 6 -16.53 4.68 -1.07
C LYS A 6 -15.19 5.38 -0.89
N ILE A 7 -14.21 4.73 -0.25
CA ILE A 7 -12.83 5.24 -0.14
C ILE A 7 -12.23 5.36 -1.54
N LEU A 8 -12.30 4.30 -2.36
CA LEU A 8 -11.79 4.28 -3.73
C LEU A 8 -12.43 5.38 -4.59
N GLU A 9 -13.75 5.52 -4.54
CA GLU A 9 -14.50 6.55 -5.26
C GLU A 9 -14.13 7.97 -4.79
N TYR A 10 -14.00 8.19 -3.47
CA TYR A 10 -13.62 9.48 -2.92
C TYR A 10 -12.20 9.90 -3.34
N LEU A 11 -11.28 8.94 -3.34
CA LEU A 11 -9.90 9.11 -3.82
C LEU A 11 -9.80 9.20 -5.35
N LYS A 12 -10.92 9.05 -6.09
CA LYS A 12 -10.97 9.02 -7.55
C LYS A 12 -10.03 7.98 -8.16
N ILE A 13 -9.94 6.81 -7.51
CA ILE A 13 -9.17 5.68 -8.02
C ILE A 13 -9.78 5.20 -9.33
N ASP A 14 -8.91 4.76 -10.25
CA ASP A 14 -9.32 4.23 -11.55
C ASP A 14 -10.37 3.13 -11.39
N LYS A 15 -11.43 3.21 -12.20
CA LYS A 15 -12.56 2.27 -12.17
C LYS A 15 -12.13 0.81 -12.31
N ARG A 16 -11.03 0.54 -13.01
CA ARG A 16 -10.49 -0.83 -13.20
C ARG A 16 -10.25 -1.51 -11.86
N LEU A 17 -9.63 -0.81 -10.90
CA LEU A 17 -9.38 -1.38 -9.58
C LEU A 17 -10.67 -1.66 -8.80
N ILE A 18 -11.70 -0.81 -8.99
CA ILE A 18 -13.02 -1.00 -8.37
C ILE A 18 -13.72 -2.23 -8.96
N LEU A 19 -13.65 -2.42 -10.28
CA LEU A 19 -14.22 -3.60 -10.96
C LEU A 19 -13.57 -4.89 -10.45
N LEU A 20 -12.24 -4.91 -10.35
CA LEU A 20 -11.49 -6.05 -9.80
C LEU A 20 -11.85 -6.33 -8.34
N TYR A 21 -11.86 -5.29 -7.49
CA TYR A 21 -12.22 -5.45 -6.07
C TYR A 21 -13.65 -5.98 -5.87
N LYS A 22 -14.59 -5.61 -6.74
CA LYS A 22 -15.98 -6.07 -6.66
C LYS A 22 -16.23 -7.43 -7.33
N LYS A 23 -15.20 -8.05 -7.93
CA LYS A 23 -15.35 -9.22 -8.82
C LYS A 23 -16.35 -8.98 -9.96
N GLU A 24 -16.40 -7.75 -10.47
CA GLU A 24 -17.14 -7.46 -11.72
C GLU A 24 -16.30 -7.86 -12.96
N ILE A 25 -14.99 -8.02 -12.78
CA ILE A 25 -14.07 -8.67 -13.72
C ILE A 25 -13.24 -9.66 -12.88
N ASP A 26 -13.25 -10.93 -13.28
CA ASP A 26 -12.49 -11.98 -12.62
C ASP A 26 -11.01 -11.91 -12.99
N ILE A 27 -10.15 -12.24 -12.04
CA ILE A 27 -8.68 -12.31 -12.19
C ILE A 27 -8.34 -13.76 -12.49
N PRO A 28 -7.93 -14.14 -13.71
CA PRO A 28 -7.60 -15.54 -14.02
C PRO A 28 -6.22 -15.92 -13.46
N ILE A 29 -6.00 -17.23 -13.26
CA ILE A 29 -4.71 -17.90 -12.95
C ILE A 29 -4.10 -17.59 -11.57
N VAL A 30 -4.18 -16.35 -11.11
CA VAL A 30 -3.60 -15.84 -9.86
C VAL A 30 -4.69 -15.28 -8.93
N ASP A 31 -5.90 -15.82 -9.02
CA ASP A 31 -7.05 -15.41 -8.19
C ASP A 31 -6.75 -15.55 -6.70
N ASP A 32 -6.07 -16.63 -6.29
CA ASP A 32 -5.65 -16.84 -4.89
C ASP A 32 -4.69 -15.75 -4.37
N SER A 33 -3.94 -15.07 -5.26
CA SER A 33 -3.04 -13.96 -4.90
C SER A 33 -3.75 -12.60 -4.84
N PHE A 34 -4.98 -12.52 -5.35
CA PHE A 34 -5.76 -11.29 -5.45
C PHE A 34 -7.24 -11.48 -5.06
N GLU A 35 -7.50 -12.23 -4.00
CA GLU A 35 -8.87 -12.39 -3.49
C GLU A 35 -9.30 -11.09 -2.80
N PRO A 36 -10.45 -10.49 -3.14
CA PRO A 36 -10.91 -9.25 -2.51
C PRO A 36 -11.02 -9.33 -0.99
N PHE A 37 -10.44 -8.34 -0.31
CA PHE A 37 -10.54 -8.19 1.14
C PHE A 37 -11.96 -7.71 1.51
N THR A 38 -12.90 -8.66 1.68
CA THR A 38 -14.31 -8.39 1.99
C THR A 38 -14.80 -9.01 3.29
N ASP A 39 -14.41 -10.25 3.57
CA ASP A 39 -15.06 -11.09 4.59
C ASP A 39 -14.14 -11.44 5.77
N GLU A 40 -12.82 -11.39 5.57
CA GLU A 40 -11.83 -11.67 6.60
C GLU A 40 -11.10 -10.39 7.01
N TRP A 41 -10.98 -10.16 8.33
CA TRP A 41 -10.20 -9.03 8.86
C TRP A 41 -8.87 -9.52 9.41
N PHE A 42 -7.80 -9.08 8.77
CA PHE A 42 -6.42 -9.18 9.25
C PHE A 42 -6.02 -7.90 9.95
N GLU A 43 -5.19 -8.01 10.98
CA GLU A 43 -4.58 -6.84 11.62
C GLU A 43 -3.67 -6.13 10.60
N HIS A 44 -3.83 -4.82 10.46
CA HIS A 44 -3.06 -3.99 9.53
C HIS A 44 -3.07 -2.54 10.01
N PRO A 45 -2.04 -1.75 9.66
CA PRO A 45 -2.01 -0.34 10.03
C PRO A 45 -3.09 0.47 9.31
N PRO A 46 -3.71 1.48 9.96
CA PRO A 46 -4.76 2.30 9.35
C PRO A 46 -4.39 3.00 8.04
N MET A 47 -3.10 3.24 7.80
CA MET A 47 -2.60 3.79 6.53
C MET A 47 -2.74 2.85 5.34
N LEU A 48 -3.01 1.56 5.58
CA LEU A 48 -3.31 0.61 4.53
C LEU A 48 -4.83 0.48 4.39
N VAL A 49 -5.34 0.72 3.18
CA VAL A 49 -6.68 0.30 2.79
C VAL A 49 -6.53 -0.99 1.99
N PRO A 50 -6.66 -2.16 2.64
CA PRO A 50 -6.49 -3.45 1.98
C PRO A 50 -7.58 -3.64 0.91
N LEU A 51 -7.15 -4.13 -0.25
CA LEU A 51 -8.01 -4.41 -1.39
C LEU A 51 -8.05 -5.91 -1.68
N PHE A 52 -6.90 -6.56 -1.62
CA PHE A 52 -6.79 -7.98 -1.90
C PHE A 52 -5.96 -8.69 -0.84
N VAL A 53 -6.30 -9.95 -0.59
CA VAL A 53 -5.52 -10.91 0.18
C VAL A 53 -4.79 -11.79 -0.82
N ASP A 54 -3.52 -12.04 -0.53
CA ASP A 54 -2.77 -13.10 -1.18
C ASP A 54 -2.75 -14.29 -0.21
N TYR A 55 -3.27 -15.43 -0.64
CA TYR A 55 -3.28 -16.65 0.17
C TYR A 55 -2.04 -17.53 -0.06
N ASP A 56 -1.30 -17.31 -1.14
CA ASP A 56 -0.03 -17.99 -1.43
C ASP A 56 1.12 -17.40 -0.62
N LEU A 57 1.10 -16.07 -0.44
CA LEU A 57 1.97 -15.33 0.44
C LEU A 57 1.11 -14.61 1.46
N PRO A 58 1.29 -14.79 2.79
CA PRO A 58 0.44 -14.16 3.80
C PRO A 58 0.65 -12.63 3.83
N LEU A 59 0.01 -11.92 2.90
CA LEU A 59 0.13 -10.49 2.70
C LEU A 59 -1.18 -9.86 2.23
N LEU A 60 -1.29 -8.55 2.42
CA LEU A 60 -2.41 -7.74 1.95
C LEU A 60 -1.92 -6.77 0.87
N ASN A 61 -2.54 -6.78 -0.30
CA ASN A 61 -2.32 -5.78 -1.34
C ASN A 61 -3.34 -4.65 -1.21
N GLY A 62 -2.89 -3.40 -1.20
CA GLY A 62 -3.79 -2.28 -0.96
C GLY A 62 -3.23 -0.90 -1.26
N LEU A 63 -4.07 0.10 -1.01
CA LEU A 63 -3.69 1.51 -1.11
C LEU A 63 -3.01 1.96 0.18
N ILE A 64 -1.90 2.66 0.02
CA ILE A 64 -1.20 3.35 1.08
C ILE A 64 -1.66 4.80 1.06
N VAL A 65 -2.27 5.26 2.14
CA VAL A 65 -2.98 6.54 2.19
C VAL A 65 -2.45 7.50 3.25
N TYR A 66 -2.46 8.79 2.90
CA TYR A 66 -1.92 9.86 3.73
C TYR A 66 -2.94 11.00 3.93
N PRO A 67 -3.98 10.82 4.77
CA PRO A 67 -5.12 11.74 4.83
C PRO A 67 -4.77 13.18 5.25
N PHE A 68 -3.68 13.33 6.01
CA PHE A 68 -3.23 14.60 6.58
C PHE A 68 -1.91 15.11 5.99
N SER A 69 -1.39 14.44 4.96
CA SER A 69 -0.11 14.81 4.33
C SER A 69 -0.30 15.10 2.84
N GLU A 70 0.66 15.82 2.26
CA GLU A 70 0.73 16.07 0.81
C GLU A 70 1.33 14.89 0.03
N LYS A 71 1.82 13.85 0.72
CA LYS A 71 2.36 12.65 0.09
C LYS A 71 1.35 12.01 -0.85
N LYS A 72 1.84 11.57 -2.00
CA LYS A 72 1.00 10.84 -2.94
C LYS A 72 0.69 9.45 -2.39
N ASN A 73 -0.57 9.04 -2.53
CA ASN A 73 -0.96 7.67 -2.29
C ASN A 73 -0.27 6.75 -3.30
N SER A 74 0.05 5.54 -2.86
CA SER A 74 0.61 4.49 -3.70
C SER A 74 -0.06 3.16 -3.40
N LEU A 75 0.35 2.10 -4.09
CA LEU A 75 -0.08 0.73 -3.84
C LEU A 75 1.11 -0.09 -3.38
N GLY A 76 0.86 -0.94 -2.40
CA GLY A 76 1.87 -1.80 -1.85
C GLY A 76 1.31 -3.08 -1.25
N SER A 77 2.25 -3.89 -0.79
CA SER A 77 1.98 -5.16 -0.15
C SER A 77 2.41 -5.05 1.31
N PHE A 78 1.48 -5.34 2.22
CA PHE A 78 1.73 -5.48 3.65
C PHE A 78 1.99 -6.93 4.00
N TYR A 79 3.22 -7.26 4.36
CA TYR A 79 3.64 -8.60 4.73
C TYR A 79 3.31 -8.87 6.19
N LEU A 80 2.34 -9.77 6.45
CA LEU A 80 1.79 -10.03 7.78
C LEU A 80 2.84 -10.55 8.77
N GLU A 81 3.83 -11.31 8.29
CA GLU A 81 4.86 -11.91 9.15
C GLU A 81 5.95 -10.92 9.56
N SER A 82 6.25 -9.91 8.73
CA SER A 82 7.35 -8.97 8.97
C SER A 82 6.89 -7.60 9.44
N ASP A 83 5.58 -7.33 9.44
CA ASP A 83 5.00 -6.02 9.70
C ASP A 83 5.62 -4.91 8.84
N GLN A 84 5.69 -5.15 7.53
CA GLN A 84 6.30 -4.23 6.56
C GLN A 84 5.36 -3.97 5.40
N ILE A 85 5.24 -2.69 5.02
CA ILE A 85 4.61 -2.32 3.76
C ILE A 85 5.72 -2.02 2.75
N ILE A 86 5.60 -2.60 1.56
CA ILE A 86 6.50 -2.35 0.44
C ILE A 86 5.72 -1.67 -0.68
N GLU A 87 6.17 -0.51 -1.15
CA GLU A 87 5.60 0.15 -2.33
C GLU A 87 5.89 -0.67 -3.61
N LYS A 88 4.84 -1.15 -4.27
CA LYS A 88 4.92 -1.96 -5.49
C LYS A 88 4.40 -1.24 -6.73
N ALA A 89 3.57 -0.22 -6.57
CA ALA A 89 3.07 0.57 -7.68
C ALA A 89 2.72 1.98 -7.20
N ARG A 90 2.95 2.98 -8.05
CA ARG A 90 2.55 4.37 -7.83
C ARG A 90 1.33 4.77 -8.66
N THR A 91 0.94 3.90 -9.60
CA THR A 91 -0.23 4.09 -10.47
C THR A 91 -1.00 2.79 -10.62
N ILE A 92 -2.28 2.89 -11.01
CA ILE A 92 -3.11 1.71 -11.28
C ILE A 92 -2.61 0.95 -12.51
N ASP A 93 -2.07 1.64 -13.50
CA ASP A 93 -1.45 0.98 -14.65
C ASP A 93 -0.28 0.10 -14.22
N GLN A 94 0.58 0.57 -13.32
CA GLN A 94 1.67 -0.25 -12.76
C GLN A 94 1.13 -1.46 -12.00
N PHE A 95 0.12 -1.27 -11.14
CA PHE A 95 -0.46 -2.36 -10.36
C PHE A 95 -1.08 -3.45 -11.25
N VAL A 96 -1.92 -3.06 -12.21
CA VAL A 96 -2.54 -3.99 -13.17
C VAL A 96 -1.48 -4.65 -14.06
N THR A 97 -0.44 -3.92 -14.46
CA THR A 97 0.65 -4.48 -15.26
C THR A 97 1.42 -5.55 -14.49
N SER A 98 1.72 -5.34 -13.21
CA SER A 98 2.35 -6.37 -12.36
C SER A 98 1.50 -7.63 -12.23
N MET A 99 0.19 -7.46 -12.03
CA MET A 99 -0.76 -8.58 -12.00
C MET A 99 -0.75 -9.39 -13.31
N ILE A 100 -0.75 -8.72 -14.47
CA ILE A 100 -0.67 -9.39 -15.78
C ILE A 100 0.68 -10.10 -15.95
N VAL A 101 1.79 -9.52 -15.49
CA VAL A 101 3.11 -10.18 -15.50
C VAL A 101 3.07 -11.48 -14.70
N GLU A 102 2.47 -11.46 -13.51
CA GLU A 102 2.32 -12.63 -12.65
C GLU A 102 1.47 -13.72 -13.33
N MET A 103 0.34 -13.36 -13.94
CA MET A 103 -0.50 -14.28 -14.72
C MET A 103 0.28 -14.96 -15.85
N ILE A 104 0.99 -14.18 -16.68
CA ILE A 104 1.73 -14.72 -17.83
C ILE A 104 2.83 -15.67 -17.35
N VAL A 105 3.56 -15.31 -16.29
CA VAL A 105 4.62 -16.17 -15.74
C VAL A 105 4.03 -17.46 -15.15
N ALA A 106 2.97 -17.37 -14.36
CA ALA A 106 2.32 -18.53 -13.76
C ALA A 106 1.75 -19.48 -14.82
N ALA A 107 1.16 -18.95 -15.89
CA ALA A 107 0.62 -19.72 -17.00
C ALA A 107 1.68 -20.20 -18.02
N GLY A 108 2.94 -19.78 -17.89
CA GLY A 108 4.01 -20.10 -18.83
C GLY A 108 3.86 -19.43 -20.21
N GLY A 109 3.16 -18.30 -20.29
CA GLY A 109 2.94 -17.53 -21.52
C GLY A 109 1.57 -16.83 -21.55
N MET A 110 1.35 -16.00 -22.57
CA MET A 110 0.05 -15.36 -22.80
C MET A 110 -0.99 -16.40 -23.23
N GLN A 111 -2.02 -16.60 -22.39
CA GLN A 111 -3.15 -17.50 -22.64
C GLN A 111 -4.41 -16.72 -23.02
N PRO A 112 -5.41 -17.35 -23.70
CA PRO A 112 -6.64 -16.67 -24.10
C PRO A 112 -7.39 -15.98 -22.95
N GLU A 113 -7.41 -16.59 -21.75
CA GLU A 113 -8.08 -16.04 -20.57
C GLU A 113 -7.40 -14.73 -20.08
N ILE A 114 -6.07 -14.63 -20.22
CA ILE A 114 -5.32 -13.39 -19.91
C ILE A 114 -5.61 -12.31 -20.95
N GLU A 115 -5.75 -12.69 -22.22
CA GLU A 115 -6.11 -11.75 -23.29
C GLU A 115 -7.52 -11.19 -23.07
N GLU A 116 -8.48 -12.05 -22.74
CA GLU A 116 -9.86 -11.67 -22.40
C GLU A 116 -9.91 -10.77 -21.16
N PHE A 117 -9.15 -11.10 -20.11
CA PHE A 117 -9.00 -10.25 -18.94
C PHE A 117 -8.50 -8.84 -19.30
N CYS A 118 -7.46 -8.75 -20.13
CA CYS A 118 -6.94 -7.47 -20.61
C CYS A 118 -7.99 -6.69 -21.41
N GLU A 119 -8.78 -7.36 -22.26
CA GLU A 119 -9.84 -6.74 -23.06
C GLU A 119 -10.96 -6.20 -22.19
N ASN A 120 -11.44 -6.99 -21.23
CA ASN A 120 -12.49 -6.61 -20.28
C ASN A 120 -12.06 -5.40 -19.41
N LEU A 121 -10.79 -5.32 -19.04
CA LEU A 121 -10.23 -4.17 -18.34
C LEU A 121 -9.95 -2.95 -19.24
N GLY A 122 -9.98 -3.11 -20.56
CA GLY A 122 -9.53 -2.08 -21.51
C GLY A 122 -8.02 -1.84 -21.47
N TYR A 123 -7.22 -2.84 -21.08
CA TYR A 123 -5.78 -2.79 -21.03
C TYR A 123 -5.18 -3.12 -22.41
N ASN A 124 -4.69 -2.09 -23.11
CA ASN A 124 -4.23 -2.20 -24.50
C ASN A 124 -2.72 -2.47 -24.66
N LYS A 125 -2.00 -2.71 -23.57
CA LYS A 125 -0.53 -2.92 -23.55
C LYS A 125 -0.09 -4.37 -23.40
N ARG A 126 -1.01 -5.32 -23.62
CA ARG A 126 -0.76 -6.75 -23.41
C ARG A 126 0.44 -7.30 -24.20
N LYS A 127 0.69 -6.77 -25.42
CA LYS A 127 1.84 -7.19 -26.23
C LYS A 127 3.14 -6.75 -25.59
N GLU A 128 3.26 -5.49 -25.20
CA GLU A 128 4.45 -4.96 -24.54
C GLU A 128 4.76 -5.70 -23.23
N VAL A 129 3.74 -6.11 -22.48
CA VAL A 129 3.90 -6.94 -21.28
C VAL A 129 4.36 -8.36 -21.61
N ASN A 130 3.76 -9.01 -22.61
CA ASN A 130 4.20 -10.35 -23.03
C ASN A 130 5.66 -10.35 -23.52
N ASP A 131 6.02 -9.38 -24.37
CA ASP A 131 7.39 -9.23 -24.90
C ASP A 131 8.39 -9.02 -23.74
N PHE A 132 7.99 -8.29 -22.69
CA PHE A 132 8.80 -8.13 -21.47
C PHE A 132 8.97 -9.47 -20.73
N VAL A 133 7.89 -10.22 -20.51
CA VAL A 133 7.92 -11.48 -19.78
C VAL A 133 8.74 -12.54 -20.53
N GLU A 134 8.61 -12.64 -21.86
CA GLU A 134 9.43 -13.55 -22.66
C GLU A 134 10.93 -13.27 -22.53
N LYS A 135 11.30 -11.99 -22.41
CA LYS A 135 12.70 -11.56 -22.35
C LYS A 135 13.28 -11.61 -20.94
N TYR A 136 12.51 -11.23 -19.94
CA TYR A 136 12.99 -10.94 -18.59
C TYR A 136 12.31 -11.75 -17.48
N GLY A 137 11.19 -12.42 -17.78
CA GLY A 137 10.33 -13.06 -16.77
C GLY A 137 9.76 -12.05 -15.77
N ASN A 138 9.50 -12.50 -14.54
CA ASN A 138 9.12 -11.65 -13.41
C ASN A 138 10.34 -11.38 -12.51
N ILE A 139 11.38 -10.75 -13.06
CA ILE A 139 12.60 -10.40 -12.30
C ILE A 139 12.58 -8.89 -11.95
N PRO A 140 12.45 -8.52 -10.66
CA PRO A 140 12.29 -7.13 -10.22
C PRO A 140 13.31 -6.14 -10.79
N LYS A 141 14.58 -6.54 -10.91
CA LYS A 141 15.66 -5.65 -11.38
C LYS A 141 15.49 -5.12 -12.82
N TYR A 142 14.60 -5.73 -13.62
CA TYR A 142 14.31 -5.34 -14.98
C TYR A 142 13.01 -4.54 -15.12
N PHE A 143 12.24 -4.33 -14.05
CA PHE A 143 10.97 -3.59 -14.13
C PHE A 143 11.13 -2.16 -14.67
N GLY A 144 12.31 -1.55 -14.60
CA GLY A 144 12.57 -0.28 -15.29
C GLY A 144 12.40 -0.32 -16.82
N GLU A 145 12.40 -1.51 -17.44
CA GLU A 145 12.16 -1.71 -18.88
C GLU A 145 10.68 -1.99 -19.19
N LEU A 146 9.85 -2.22 -18.17
CA LEU A 146 8.44 -2.56 -18.33
C LEU A 146 7.60 -1.29 -18.57
N ILE A 147 6.59 -1.41 -19.43
CA ILE A 147 5.64 -0.32 -19.72
C ILE A 147 5.02 0.21 -18.41
N PHE A 148 4.84 1.53 -18.33
CA PHE A 148 4.39 2.28 -17.14
C PHE A 148 5.41 2.37 -15.99
N PHE A 149 6.47 1.56 -15.96
CA PHE A 149 7.51 1.65 -14.94
C PHE A 149 8.69 2.53 -15.37
N THR A 150 8.99 2.62 -16.67
CA THR A 150 10.20 3.27 -17.23
C THR A 150 10.53 4.66 -16.68
N ASN A 151 9.52 5.49 -16.41
CA ASN A 151 9.75 6.89 -15.97
C ASN A 151 9.48 7.11 -14.47
N GLU A 152 8.81 6.16 -13.83
CA GLU A 152 8.14 6.34 -12.54
C GLU A 152 8.25 5.07 -11.68
N LEU A 153 9.47 4.55 -11.49
CA LEU A 153 9.67 3.32 -10.74
C LEU A 153 9.19 3.47 -9.28
N PRO A 154 8.39 2.51 -8.77
CA PRO A 154 8.17 2.32 -7.35
C PRO A 154 9.48 1.95 -6.64
N LEU A 155 9.61 2.33 -5.36
CA LEU A 155 10.88 2.21 -4.62
C LEU A 155 11.38 0.76 -4.51
N TYR A 156 10.49 -0.24 -4.56
CA TYR A 156 10.87 -1.65 -4.56
C TYR A 156 11.73 -2.07 -5.77
N TYR A 157 11.58 -1.40 -6.91
CA TYR A 157 12.28 -1.74 -8.15
C TYR A 157 13.49 -0.85 -8.44
N CYS A 158 13.69 0.20 -7.64
CA CYS A 158 14.84 1.10 -7.76
C CYS A 158 16.15 0.40 -7.37
N LYS A 159 17.24 0.77 -8.06
CA LYS A 159 18.60 0.31 -7.75
C LYS A 159 19.34 1.25 -6.81
N ASP A 160 18.93 2.51 -6.81
CA ASP A 160 19.52 3.63 -6.09
C ASP A 160 18.41 4.62 -5.75
N ILE A 161 18.64 5.48 -4.77
CA ILE A 161 17.63 6.43 -4.30
C ILE A 161 17.51 7.64 -5.24
N GLU A 162 18.59 7.98 -5.94
CA GLU A 162 18.69 9.12 -6.84
C GLU A 162 17.76 9.00 -8.06
N SER A 163 17.49 7.77 -8.51
CA SER A 163 16.53 7.48 -9.57
C SER A 163 15.07 7.49 -9.12
N TYR A 164 14.82 7.41 -7.81
CA TYR A 164 13.47 7.40 -7.25
C TYR A 164 12.89 8.83 -7.19
N LYS A 165 11.65 8.97 -7.64
CA LYS A 165 10.94 10.26 -7.73
C LYS A 165 9.63 10.27 -6.95
N GLY A 166 9.43 9.32 -6.05
CA GLY A 166 8.23 9.21 -5.23
C GLY A 166 8.51 9.61 -3.79
N ASP A 167 7.52 9.38 -2.94
CA ASP A 167 7.54 9.84 -1.54
C ASP A 167 7.69 8.68 -0.53
N TYR A 168 7.96 7.46 -0.98
CA TYR A 168 8.10 6.31 -0.07
C TYR A 168 9.42 6.35 0.70
N LEU A 169 9.39 5.91 1.96
CA LEU A 169 10.53 6.05 2.87
C LEU A 169 11.71 5.17 2.47
N SER A 170 11.50 3.88 2.28
CA SER A 170 12.64 2.96 2.12
C SER A 170 12.29 1.68 1.38
N SER A 171 13.31 1.02 0.88
CA SER A 171 13.27 -0.36 0.41
C SER A 171 14.59 -1.05 0.79
N LYS A 172 14.83 -2.27 0.29
CA LYS A 172 15.98 -3.07 0.66
C LYS A 172 17.31 -2.34 0.37
N GLY A 173 17.92 -1.80 1.44
CA GLY A 173 19.18 -1.07 1.39
C GLY A 173 19.07 0.37 0.85
N LEU A 174 17.87 0.90 0.62
CA LEU A 174 17.64 2.26 0.13
C LEU A 174 16.81 3.05 1.14
N LEU A 175 17.25 4.28 1.47
CA LEU A 175 16.55 5.19 2.36
C LEU A 175 16.37 6.55 1.68
N ASN A 176 15.12 7.02 1.61
CA ASN A 176 14.74 8.33 1.12
C ASN A 176 14.74 9.35 2.25
N PHE A 177 15.89 9.98 2.49
CA PHE A 177 16.03 10.99 3.55
C PHE A 177 15.09 12.19 3.38
N SER A 178 14.71 12.53 2.14
CA SER A 178 13.92 13.73 1.85
C SER A 178 12.48 13.68 2.40
N VAL A 179 12.00 12.50 2.78
CA VAL A 179 10.61 12.27 3.24
C VAL A 179 10.53 11.76 4.67
N LEU A 180 11.64 11.73 5.41
CA LEU A 180 11.73 11.15 6.76
C LEU A 180 10.63 11.72 7.69
N GLU A 181 10.50 13.05 7.75
CA GLU A 181 9.50 13.79 8.53
C GLU A 181 8.04 13.57 8.09
N LYS A 182 7.81 12.90 6.96
CA LYS A 182 6.47 12.65 6.41
C LYS A 182 6.16 11.16 6.25
N SER A 183 6.96 10.28 6.83
CA SER A 183 6.84 8.83 6.63
C SER A 183 6.34 8.09 7.85
N ASN A 184 5.65 6.97 7.59
CA ASN A 184 5.17 6.09 8.63
C ASN A 184 6.20 5.00 8.97
N PRO A 185 6.18 4.47 10.21
CA PRO A 185 7.04 3.36 10.64
C PRO A 185 6.91 2.09 9.78
N TYR A 186 5.73 1.79 9.23
CA TYR A 186 5.53 0.64 8.34
C TYR A 186 6.19 0.78 6.96
N GLU A 187 6.60 1.98 6.56
CA GLU A 187 7.36 2.21 5.31
C GLU A 187 8.87 1.96 5.48
N LEU A 188 9.33 1.77 6.72
CA LEU A 188 10.72 1.50 7.02
C LEU A 188 11.02 0.01 6.85
N TYR A 189 11.91 -0.31 5.91
CA TYR A 189 12.34 -1.67 5.58
C TYR A 189 13.19 -2.28 6.68
N ASP A 190 14.11 -1.50 7.27
CA ASP A 190 14.99 -1.94 8.35
C ASP A 190 15.36 -0.74 9.23
N GLN A 191 15.21 -0.89 10.55
CA GLN A 191 15.59 0.11 11.55
C GLN A 191 17.07 0.47 11.45
N SER A 192 17.92 -0.46 11.00
CA SER A 192 19.37 -0.23 10.83
C SER A 192 19.68 0.90 9.84
N LEU A 193 18.77 1.20 8.90
CA LEU A 193 18.92 2.31 7.95
C LEU A 193 18.94 3.68 8.66
N LEU A 194 18.37 3.78 9.86
CA LEU A 194 18.32 5.01 10.64
C LEU A 194 19.50 5.15 11.62
N SER A 195 20.30 4.10 11.83
CA SER A 195 21.29 4.01 12.92
C SER A 195 22.38 5.11 12.99
N ASN A 196 22.59 5.86 11.91
CA ASN A 196 23.58 6.93 11.83
C ASN A 196 22.96 8.33 11.66
N LEU A 197 21.68 8.48 11.96
CA LEU A 197 20.97 9.76 11.87
C LEU A 197 20.76 10.34 13.25
N ASP A 198 21.15 11.61 13.42
CA ASP A 198 21.01 12.32 14.69
C ASP A 198 19.60 12.90 14.90
N ASP A 199 18.87 13.20 13.82
CA ASP A 199 17.57 13.88 13.85
C ASP A 199 16.50 13.02 13.16
N ILE A 200 16.10 11.95 13.85
CA ILE A 200 15.05 11.04 13.40
C ILE A 200 13.72 11.49 14.03
N PRO A 201 12.63 11.55 13.27
CA PRO A 201 11.31 11.79 13.82
C PRO A 201 10.99 10.82 14.95
N LYS A 202 10.46 11.33 16.06
CA LYS A 202 10.22 10.55 17.28
C LYS A 202 9.37 9.29 17.05
N TRP A 203 8.46 9.33 16.08
CA TRP A 203 7.61 8.19 15.73
C TRP A 203 8.32 7.12 14.89
N LEU A 204 9.44 7.44 14.24
CA LEU A 204 10.27 6.47 13.50
C LEU A 204 11.42 5.89 14.35
N ASP A 205 11.84 6.58 15.40
CA ASP A 205 12.98 6.17 16.25
C ASP A 205 12.71 4.88 17.04
N GLY A 206 11.45 4.64 17.42
CA GLY A 206 11.05 3.44 18.18
C GLY A 206 11.48 3.44 19.65
N SER A 207 12.16 4.49 20.13
CA SER A 207 12.55 4.65 21.53
C SER A 207 11.47 5.34 22.39
N TYR A 208 10.48 5.95 21.76
CA TYR A 208 9.39 6.68 22.41
C TYR A 208 8.15 5.81 22.59
N ASP A 209 7.45 5.98 23.72
CA ASP A 209 6.11 5.39 23.91
C ASP A 209 5.11 6.05 22.95
N SER A 210 4.61 5.28 21.98
CA SER A 210 3.70 5.79 20.97
C SER A 210 2.37 6.30 21.55
N LYS A 211 1.88 5.77 22.67
CA LYS A 211 0.64 6.28 23.30
C LYS A 211 0.85 7.66 23.88
N VAL A 212 1.97 7.89 24.56
CA VAL A 212 2.34 9.21 25.10
C VAL A 212 2.54 10.19 23.94
N LEU A 213 3.29 9.79 22.92
CA LEU A 213 3.59 10.63 21.77
C LEU A 213 2.33 11.02 20.98
N PHE A 214 1.44 10.05 20.73
CA PHE A 214 0.15 10.28 20.08
C PHE A 214 -0.69 11.31 20.85
N ASN A 215 -0.84 11.15 22.16
CA ASN A 215 -1.61 12.09 22.97
C ASN A 215 -1.02 13.49 22.95
N SER A 216 0.31 13.62 22.97
CA SER A 216 0.98 14.92 22.91
C SER A 216 0.70 15.66 21.59
N TYR A 217 0.68 14.95 20.45
CA TYR A 217 0.32 15.57 19.16
C TYR A 217 -1.17 15.89 19.07
N MET A 218 -2.03 15.04 19.64
CA MET A 218 -3.47 15.33 19.72
C MET A 218 -3.78 16.58 20.56
N GLU A 219 -3.04 16.82 21.64
CA GLU A 219 -3.22 17.98 22.51
C GLU A 219 -2.87 19.31 21.82
N ILE A 220 -1.85 19.31 20.96
CA ILE A 220 -1.45 20.50 20.19
C ILE A 220 -2.15 20.62 18.83
N GLY A 221 -3.02 19.67 18.47
CA GLY A 221 -3.75 19.66 17.21
C GLY A 221 -2.92 19.28 15.98
N ASP A 222 -1.76 18.66 16.16
CA ASP A 222 -0.90 18.20 15.06
C ASP A 222 -1.38 16.83 14.55
N LEU A 223 -2.44 16.85 13.74
CA LEU A 223 -3.10 15.63 13.26
C LEU A 223 -2.25 14.83 12.27
N GLU A 224 -1.32 15.48 11.55
CA GLU A 224 -0.41 14.79 10.64
C GLU A 224 0.57 13.90 11.42
N LYS A 225 1.20 14.43 12.48
CA LYS A 225 2.08 13.62 13.32
C LYS A 225 1.32 12.62 14.18
N ALA A 226 0.14 12.98 14.68
CA ALA A 226 -0.72 12.02 15.38
C ALA A 226 -1.07 10.83 14.47
N TRP A 227 -1.30 11.06 13.17
CA TRP A 227 -1.51 9.99 12.19
C TRP A 227 -0.28 9.10 12.01
N TYR A 228 0.93 9.66 11.93
CA TYR A 228 2.14 8.85 11.82
C TYR A 228 2.37 7.97 13.05
N VAL A 229 2.14 8.51 14.26
CA VAL A 229 2.24 7.72 15.50
C VAL A 229 1.16 6.65 15.59
N LEU A 230 -0.05 6.91 15.09
CA LEU A 230 -1.12 5.91 15.07
C LEU A 230 -0.80 4.71 14.16
N ASN A 231 0.18 4.87 13.26
CA ASN A 231 0.74 3.82 12.42
C ASN A 231 2.10 3.34 12.95
N SER A 232 2.35 3.40 14.26
CA SER A 232 3.51 2.78 14.89
C SER A 232 3.28 1.29 15.17
N LYS A 233 4.37 0.51 15.13
CA LYS A 233 4.35 -0.96 15.30
C LYS A 233 4.19 -1.42 16.76
N ASP A 234 4.37 -0.53 17.74
CA ASP A 234 4.26 -0.84 19.17
C ASP A 234 2.85 -0.61 19.76
N LEU A 235 1.91 -0.09 18.96
CA LEU A 235 0.52 0.07 19.36
C LEU A 235 -0.26 -1.22 19.13
N ASP A 236 -1.06 -1.63 20.12
CA ASP A 236 -1.99 -2.73 19.94
C ASP A 236 -3.27 -2.27 19.19
N VAL A 237 -4.02 -3.24 18.66
CA VAL A 237 -5.27 -2.97 17.92
C VAL A 237 -6.30 -2.14 18.72
N GLN A 238 -6.33 -2.26 20.05
CA GLN A 238 -7.28 -1.51 20.88
C GLN A 238 -6.85 -0.05 21.01
N ASP A 239 -5.55 0.21 21.12
CA ASP A 239 -4.99 1.55 21.12
C ASP A 239 -5.21 2.24 19.79
N ILE A 240 -5.01 1.52 18.68
CA ILE A 240 -5.28 2.02 17.33
C ILE A 240 -6.77 2.38 17.20
N ALA A 241 -7.68 1.49 17.63
CA ALA A 241 -9.12 1.75 17.61
C ALA A 241 -9.49 3.01 18.41
N LYS A 242 -8.97 3.15 19.63
CA LYS A 242 -9.19 4.33 20.49
C LYS A 242 -8.62 5.60 19.86
N GLY A 243 -7.43 5.52 19.27
CA GLY A 243 -6.78 6.62 18.58
C GLY A 243 -7.58 7.10 17.37
N LEU A 244 -8.06 6.18 16.53
CA LEU A 244 -8.93 6.49 15.39
C LEU A 244 -10.22 7.20 15.84
N MET A 245 -10.89 6.69 16.87
CA MET A 245 -12.09 7.33 17.42
C MET A 245 -11.80 8.73 17.97
N LYS A 246 -10.66 8.91 18.66
CA LYS A 246 -10.24 10.20 19.22
C LYS A 246 -9.88 11.21 18.14
N MET A 247 -9.16 10.82 17.09
CA MET A 247 -8.86 11.69 15.95
C MET A 247 -10.14 12.08 15.20
N LYS A 248 -11.04 11.12 15.00
CA LYS A 248 -12.31 11.33 14.28
C LYS A 248 -13.21 12.35 14.97
N SER A 249 -13.19 12.44 16.31
CA SER A 249 -14.03 13.39 17.05
C SER A 249 -13.57 14.85 16.92
N VAL A 250 -12.38 15.10 16.39
CA VAL A 250 -11.79 16.45 16.29
C VAL A 250 -11.48 16.89 14.86
N THR A 251 -11.77 16.05 13.84
CA THR A 251 -11.48 16.36 12.43
C THR A 251 -12.70 16.19 11.52
N GLU A 252 -12.84 17.10 10.56
CA GLU A 252 -13.82 16.99 9.47
C GLU A 252 -13.21 16.37 8.20
N ASN A 253 -11.96 15.91 8.26
CA ASN A 253 -11.29 15.30 7.11
C ASN A 253 -12.05 14.04 6.63
N ARG A 254 -12.73 14.18 5.50
CA ARG A 254 -13.67 13.17 5.00
C ARG A 254 -13.00 11.87 4.59
N ILE A 255 -11.80 11.93 3.99
CA ILE A 255 -11.08 10.71 3.61
C ILE A 255 -10.61 9.95 4.85
N PHE A 256 -10.02 10.65 5.83
CA PHE A 256 -9.66 10.05 7.11
C PHE A 256 -10.87 9.38 7.78
N ASN A 257 -12.01 10.09 7.84
CA ASN A 257 -13.22 9.57 8.48
C ASN A 257 -13.72 8.28 7.81
N LEU A 258 -13.64 8.18 6.49
CA LEU A 258 -13.99 6.96 5.75
C LEU A 258 -13.02 5.81 6.06
N ILE A 259 -11.71 6.08 6.12
CA ILE A 259 -10.68 5.09 6.45
C ILE A 259 -10.87 4.58 7.88
N ALA A 260 -11.04 5.49 8.84
CA ALA A 260 -11.27 5.16 10.24
C ALA A 260 -12.55 4.31 10.41
N ASP A 261 -13.64 4.68 9.73
CA ASP A 261 -14.88 3.89 9.75
C ASP A 261 -14.70 2.49 9.16
N ASN A 262 -13.97 2.37 8.06
CA ASN A 262 -13.70 1.08 7.44
C ASN A 262 -12.87 0.18 8.36
N TRP A 263 -11.82 0.73 8.97
CA TRP A 263 -10.95 -0.01 9.88
C TRP A 263 -11.69 -0.45 11.16
N LEU A 264 -12.44 0.47 11.80
CA LEU A 264 -13.20 0.21 13.02
C LEU A 264 -14.34 -0.80 12.81
N LEU A 265 -14.98 -0.79 11.63
CA LEU A 265 -15.99 -1.80 11.29
C LEU A 265 -15.38 -3.21 11.27
N GLY A 266 -14.19 -3.35 10.68
CA GLY A 266 -13.46 -4.61 10.66
C GLY A 266 -13.05 -5.07 12.06
N TYR A 267 -12.47 -4.17 12.85
CA TYR A 267 -12.11 -4.42 14.24
C TYR A 267 -13.28 -4.95 15.08
N ASN A 268 -14.44 -4.28 15.04
CA ASN A 268 -15.65 -4.67 15.79
C ASN A 268 -16.29 -5.98 15.31
N THR A 269 -15.91 -6.48 14.13
CA THR A 269 -16.38 -7.77 13.63
C THR A 269 -15.56 -8.91 14.22
N LYS A 270 -14.32 -8.64 14.63
CA LYS A 270 -13.37 -9.63 15.15
C LYS A 270 -13.26 -9.66 16.68
N TYR A 271 -13.46 -8.52 17.35
CA TYR A 271 -13.34 -8.33 18.81
C TYR A 271 -14.64 -7.80 19.41
#